data_AF-A0A519CGT4-F1
#
_entry.id   AF-A0A519CGT4-F1
#
_cell.length_a   1.000
_cell.length_b   1.000
_cell.length_c   1.000
_cell.angle_alpha   90.00
_cell.angle_beta   90.00
_cell.angle_gamma   90.00
#
_symmetry.space_group_name_H-M   'P 1'
#
loop_
_entity.id
_entity.type
_entity.pdbx_description
1 polymer ?
#
loop_
_entity_poly.entity_id
_entity_poly.type
_entity_poly.pdbx_seq_one_letter_code
_entity_poly.pdbx_strand_id
1 'polypeptide(L)' 'QRTGNLTEGKVKRILTSSQFHPHGIKVELENGKIGRIQKIGN' A
#
# COMPACT_ATOMS: atom_id res chain seq x y z
N GLN A 1 8.76 -3.72 3.86
CA GLN A 1 9.79 -4.29 2.95
C GLN A 1 11.05 -4.54 3.76
N ARG A 2 11.82 -5.59 3.46
CA ARG A 2 13.05 -5.95 4.22
C ARG A 2 14.17 -4.89 4.10
N THR A 3 14.05 -3.99 3.13
CA THR A 3 15.01 -2.93 2.80
C THR A 3 14.62 -1.53 3.29
N GLY A 4 13.47 -1.35 3.95
CA GLY A 4 13.04 -0.05 4.52
C GLY A 4 12.65 1.05 3.51
N ASN A 5 13.07 0.94 2.25
CA ASN A 5 12.75 1.91 1.20
C ASN A 5 11.24 1.98 0.96
N LEU A 6 10.64 3.16 1.16
CA LEU A 6 9.25 3.43 0.83
C LEU A 6 9.15 3.93 -0.61
N THR A 7 8.08 3.58 -1.29
CA THR A 7 7.76 4.11 -2.62
C THR A 7 6.48 4.92 -2.53
N GLU A 8 6.53 6.14 -3.04
CA GLU A 8 5.35 7.00 -3.17
C GLU A 8 4.64 6.72 -4.49
N GLY A 9 3.33 6.91 -4.52
CA GLY A 9 2.54 6.71 -5.73
C GLY A 9 1.05 6.84 -5.48
N LYS A 10 0.29 6.94 -6.58
CA LYS A 10 -1.17 6.95 -6.55
C LYS A 10 -1.72 5.53 -6.50
N VAL A 11 -2.67 5.31 -5.59
CA VAL A 11 -3.37 4.04 -5.43
C VAL A 11 -4.40 3.90 -6.54
N LYS A 12 -4.30 2.81 -7.31
CA LYS A 12 -5.30 2.43 -8.31
C LYS A 12 -6.48 1.71 -7.66
N ARG A 13 -6.20 0.72 -6.80
CA ARG A 13 -7.23 -0.02 -6.08
C ARG A 13 -6.72 -0.56 -4.73
N ILE A 14 -7.66 -0.69 -3.81
CA ILE A 14 -7.45 -1.35 -2.52
C ILE A 14 -7.72 -2.85 -2.70
N LEU A 15 -6.77 -3.69 -2.28
CA LEU A 15 -6.83 -5.15 -2.39
C LEU A 15 -7.14 -5.85 -1.07
N THR A 16 -7.32 -5.07 -0.02
CA THR A 16 -7.60 -5.56 1.32
C THR A 16 -9.05 -5.22 1.69
N SER A 17 -9.81 -6.23 2.13
CA SER A 17 -11.25 -6.11 2.42
C SER A 17 -11.61 -6.08 3.90
N SER A 18 -10.71 -6.50 4.79
CA SER A 18 -10.96 -6.39 6.24
C SER A 18 -10.96 -4.92 6.68
N GLN A 19 -11.38 -4.62 7.91
CA GLN A 19 -11.26 -3.28 8.50
C GLN A 19 -10.01 -3.17 9.40
N PHE A 20 -9.47 -4.30 9.85
CA PHE A 20 -8.28 -4.37 10.71
C PHE A 20 -7.09 -4.95 9.95
N HIS A 21 -5.99 -4.19 9.92
CA HIS A 21 -4.80 -4.52 9.11
C HIS A 21 -3.52 -4.43 9.94
N PRO A 22 -3.14 -5.49 10.68
CA PRO A 22 -1.96 -5.46 11.54
C PRO A 22 -0.65 -5.24 10.77
N HIS A 23 -0.66 -5.51 9.46
CA HIS A 23 0.49 -5.35 8.58
C HIS A 23 0.30 -4.23 7.53
N GLY A 24 -0.78 -3.44 7.62
CA GLY A 24 -1.12 -2.39 6.67
C GLY A 24 -2.00 -2.83 5.48
N ILE A 25 -2.55 -1.84 4.77
CA ILE A 25 -3.51 -2.01 3.67
C ILE A 25 -2.77 -2.47 2.41
N LYS A 26 -3.18 -3.59 1.81
CA LYS A 26 -2.66 -4.03 0.53
C LYS A 26 -3.31 -3.22 -0.59
N VAL A 27 -2.50 -2.69 -1.49
CA VAL A 27 -2.95 -1.85 -2.61
C VAL A 27 -2.20 -2.19 -3.89
N GLU A 28 -2.84 -1.87 -5.01
CA GLU A 28 -2.20 -1.78 -6.32
C GLU A 28 -2.05 -0.29 -6.68
N LEU A 29 -0.85 0.09 -7.11
CA LEU A 29 -0.55 1.43 -7.62
C LEU A 29 -0.96 1.55 -9.09
N GLU A 30 -1.09 2.79 -9.61
CA GLU A 30 -1.42 3.02 -11.02
C GLU A 30 -0.43 2.38 -12.01
N ASN A 31 0.83 2.23 -11.61
CA ASN A 31 1.86 1.54 -12.39
C ASN A 31 1.78 0.00 -12.33
N GLY A 32 0.73 -0.57 -11.71
CA GLY A 32 0.54 -2.02 -11.58
C GLY A 32 1.36 -2.68 -10.47
N LYS A 33 2.17 -1.93 -9.71
CA LYS A 33 2.91 -2.47 -8.56
C LYS A 33 1.96 -2.75 -7.40
N ILE A 34 2.13 -3.92 -6.78
CA ILE A 34 1.36 -4.33 -5.61
C ILE A 34 2.22 -4.19 -4.36
N GLY A 35 1.68 -3.57 -3.33
CA GLY A 35 2.40 -3.28 -2.09
C GLY A 35 1.49 -3.13 -0.87
N ARG A 36 2.09 -2.71 0.24
CA ARG A 36 1.37 -2.35 1.47
C ARG A 36 1.61 -0.88 1.79
N ILE A 37 0.56 -0.16 2.17
CA ILE A 37 0.67 1.23 2.61
C ILE A 37 1.24 1.26 4.04
N GLN A 38 2.30 2.06 4.21
CA GLN A 38 2.88 2.38 5.52
C GLN A 38 2.42 3.75 6.05
N LYS A 39 2.20 4.73 5.16
CA LYS A 39 1.79 6.09 5.51
C LYS A 39 0.92 6.68 4.40
N ILE A 40 -0.06 7.50 4.77
CA ILE A 40 -0.87 8.31 3.85
C ILE A 40 -0.40 9.76 4.01
N GLY A 41 -0.07 10.43 2.91
CA GLY A 41 0.20 11.87 2.88
C GLY A 41 -1.11 12.65 2.71
N ASN A 42 -1.14 13.91 3.17
CA ASN A 42 -2.26 14.82 2.94
C ASN A 42 -2.36 15.23 1.46
#